data_AF-A0A6N3GCW6-F1
#
_entry.id   AF-A0A6N3GCW6-F1
#
_cell.length_a   1.000
_cell.length_b   1.000
_cell.length_c   1.000
_cell.angle_alpha   90.00
_cell.angle_beta   90.00
_cell.angle_gamma   90.00
#
_symmetry.space_group_name_H-M   'P 1'
#
loop_
_entity.id
_entity.type
_entity.pdbx_description
1 polymer ?
#
loop_
_entity_poly.entity_id
_entity_poly.type
_entity_poly.pdbx_seq_one_letter_code
_entity_poly.pdbx_strand_id
1 'polypeptide(L)'
;MTTVVLNVKIDSELKEKLRQYAEENNENLGTTTEKLLLLAFQVAESADEAGVSEEDIDSQHTEEEASPLTPKEIKALRKLLKKKK
;
A
#
# COMPACT_ATOMS: atom_id res chain seq x y z
N MET A 1 7.20 -15.17 29.14
CA MET A 1 7.75 -15.19 27.77
C MET A 1 9.21 -15.57 27.84
N THR A 2 9.64 -16.58 27.08
CA THR A 2 11.04 -16.98 26.99
C THR A 2 11.72 -16.13 25.94
N THR A 3 12.72 -15.34 26.32
CA THR A 3 13.54 -14.57 25.39
C THR A 3 14.72 -15.40 24.92
N VAL A 4 15.06 -15.31 23.63
CA VAL A 4 16.17 -16.03 22.99
C VAL A 4 17.06 -15.01 22.29
N VAL A 5 18.38 -15.24 22.29
CA VAL A 5 19.35 -14.36 21.62
C VAL A 5 19.57 -14.81 20.19
N LEU A 6 19.38 -13.89 19.23
CA LEU A 6 19.66 -14.09 17.81
C LEU A 6 20.93 -13.32 17.42
N ASN A 7 21.96 -14.03 16.96
CA ASN A 7 23.20 -13.43 16.46
C ASN A 7 23.19 -13.43 14.92
N VAL A 8 23.18 -12.24 14.32
CA VAL A 8 23.10 -12.08 12.85
C VAL A 8 24.26 -11.24 12.34
N LYS A 9 24.80 -11.61 11.18
CA LYS A 9 25.72 -10.76 10.43
C LYS A 9 24.92 -9.89 9.46
N ILE A 10 25.05 -8.58 9.60
CA ILE A 10 24.38 -7.60 8.75
C ILE A 10 25.38 -6.53 8.32
N ASP A 11 25.05 -5.82 7.26
CA ASP A 11 25.87 -4.70 6.77
C ASP A 11 25.95 -3.56 7.79
N SER A 12 27.08 -2.84 7.78
CA SER A 12 27.33 -1.72 8.69
C SER A 12 26.30 -0.60 8.53
N GLU A 13 25.85 -0.35 7.30
CA GLU A 13 24.84 0.67 7.01
C GLU A 13 23.48 0.30 7.59
N LEU A 14 23.09 -0.97 7.52
CA LEU A 14 21.82 -1.44 8.07
C LEU A 14 21.83 -1.36 9.60
N LYS A 15 22.96 -1.70 10.23
CA LYS A 15 23.15 -1.54 11.67
C LYS A 15 23.02 -0.08 12.11
N GLU A 16 23.57 0.85 11.35
CA GLU A 16 23.47 2.27 11.64
C GLU A 16 22.03 2.78 11.49
N LYS A 17 21.31 2.36 10.45
CA LYS A 17 19.88 2.68 10.28
C LYS A 17 19.02 2.15 11.43
N LEU A 18 19.27 0.91 11.87
CA LEU A 18 18.57 0.34 13.03
C LEU A 18 18.84 1.14 14.30
N ARG A 19 20.07 1.64 14.48
CA ARG A 19 20.42 2.49 15.62
C ARG A 19 19.69 3.82 15.57
N GLN A 20 19.71 4.52 14.43
CA GLN A 20 19.02 5.80 14.26
C GLN A 20 17.52 5.65 14.51
N TYR A 21 16.90 4.61 13.95
CA TYR A 21 15.49 4.33 14.16
C TYR A 21 15.18 4.05 15.65
N ALA A 22 16.04 3.30 16.33
CA ALA A 22 15.88 3.05 17.77
C ALA A 22 15.98 4.34 18.59
N GLU A 23 16.94 5.22 18.27
CA GLU A 23 17.11 6.53 18.92
C GLU A 23 15.89 7.45 18.70
N GLU A 24 15.38 7.52 17.47
CA GLU A 24 14.18 8.31 17.12
C GLU A 24 12.93 7.84 17.87
N ASN A 25 12.79 6.53 18.07
CA ASN A 25 11.65 5.93 18.76
C ASN A 25 11.85 5.80 20.28
N ASN A 26 13.01 6.21 20.80
CA ASN A 26 13.38 6.07 22.22
C ASN A 26 13.34 4.62 22.73
N GLU A 27 13.67 3.66 21.86
CA GLU A 27 13.63 2.24 22.14
C GLU A 27 15.03 1.61 22.09
N ASN A 28 15.17 0.40 22.64
CA ASN A 28 16.42 -0.33 22.53
C ASN A 28 16.52 -1.02 21.17
N LEU A 29 17.75 -1.27 20.72
CA LEU A 29 18.01 -1.88 19.42
C LEU A 29 17.31 -3.25 19.26
N GLY A 30 17.22 -4.02 20.35
CA GLY A 30 16.54 -5.33 20.37
C GLY A 30 15.04 -5.21 20.15
N THR A 31 14.35 -4.34 20.88
CA THR A 31 12.91 -4.12 20.80
C THR A 31 12.52 -3.53 19.46
N THR A 32 13.31 -2.59 18.95
CA THR A 32 13.11 -2.03 17.61
C THR A 32 13.25 -3.11 16.54
N THR A 33 14.30 -3.92 16.61
CA THR A 33 14.55 -4.99 15.63
C THR A 33 13.47 -6.07 15.72
N GLU A 34 13.04 -6.43 16.92
CA GLU A 34 11.94 -7.38 17.14
C GLU A 34 10.65 -6.90 16.49
N LYS A 35 10.25 -5.64 16.71
CA LYS A 35 9.07 -5.05 16.07
C LYS A 35 9.17 -5.04 14.55
N LEU A 36 10.32 -4.64 14.02
CA LEU A 36 10.53 -4.61 12.56
C LEU A 36 10.49 -6.02 11.96
N LEU A 37 11.04 -7.03 12.65
CA LEU A 37 10.95 -8.42 12.22
C LEU A 37 9.51 -8.92 12.25
N LEU A 38 8.75 -8.64 13.32
CA LEU A 38 7.34 -9.00 13.41
C LEU A 38 6.51 -8.35 12.30
N LEU A 39 6.73 -7.07 12.02
CA LEU A 39 6.08 -6.38 10.91
C LEU A 39 6.49 -6.97 9.56
N ALA A 40 7.76 -7.31 9.37
CA ALA A 40 8.22 -7.94 8.14
C ALA A 40 7.59 -9.33 7.92
N PHE A 41 7.44 -10.13 8.98
CA PHE A 41 6.73 -11.42 8.90
C PHE A 41 5.23 -11.23 8.65
N GLN A 42 4.59 -10.25 9.31
CA GLN A 42 3.20 -9.93 9.06
C GLN A 42 2.97 -9.47 7.61
N VAL A 43 3.87 -8.64 7.06
CA VAL A 43 3.83 -8.22 5.66
C VAL A 43 4.10 -9.39 4.72
N ALA A 44 5.03 -10.29 5.05
CA ALA A 44 5.31 -11.47 4.24
C ALA A 44 4.13 -12.44 4.22
N GLU A 45 3.49 -12.69 5.36
CA GLU A 45 2.26 -13.49 5.48
C GLU A 45 1.09 -12.82 4.75
N SER A 46 0.92 -11.50 4.93
CA SER A 46 -0.12 -10.75 4.22
C SER A 46 0.18 -10.56 2.75
N ALA A 47 1.43 -10.73 2.29
CA ALA A 47 1.79 -10.66 0.87
C ALA A 47 1.43 -11.96 0.13
N ASP A 48 1.46 -13.10 0.83
CA ASP A 48 0.86 -14.35 0.32
C ASP A 48 -0.68 -14.25 0.27
N GLU A 49 -1.31 -13.45 1.14
CA GLU A 49 -2.74 -13.07 1.04
C GLU A 49 -3.01 -11.82 0.17
N ALA A 50 -1.98 -11.07 -0.25
CA ALA A 50 -2.11 -9.94 -1.17
C ALA A 50 -2.06 -10.38 -2.64
N GLY A 51 -2.39 -11.65 -2.90
CA GLY A 51 -3.22 -11.95 -4.05
C GLY A 51 -4.56 -11.24 -3.84
N VAL A 52 -4.60 -9.94 -4.15
CA VAL A 52 -5.82 -9.16 -4.32
C VAL A 52 -6.75 -10.01 -5.18
N SER A 53 -7.66 -10.76 -4.54
CA SER A 53 -8.76 -11.36 -5.25
C SER A 53 -9.60 -10.18 -5.72
N GLU A 54 -10.05 -10.24 -6.97
CA GLU A 54 -10.93 -9.22 -7.57
C GLU A 54 -12.21 -8.98 -6.72
N GLU A 55 -12.46 -9.84 -5.72
CA GLU A 55 -13.58 -9.86 -4.80
C GLU A 55 -13.49 -8.83 -3.66
N ASP A 56 -12.30 -8.33 -3.31
CA ASP A 56 -12.11 -7.28 -2.28
C ASP A 56 -12.13 -5.85 -2.85
N ILE A 57 -12.33 -5.71 -4.16
CA ILE A 57 -12.68 -4.42 -4.76
C ILE A 57 -14.13 -4.15 -4.37
N ASP A 58 -14.35 -3.31 -3.35
CA ASP A 58 -15.62 -2.61 -3.15
C ASP A 58 -15.86 -1.72 -4.38
N SER A 59 -16.37 -2.35 -5.43
CA SER A 59 -16.99 -1.74 -6.59
C SER A 59 -18.29 -1.14 -6.09
N GLN A 60 -18.17 -0.05 -5.33
CA GLN A 60 -19.25 0.73 -4.79
C GLN A 60 -20.04 1.29 -5.97
N HIS A 61 -20.94 0.45 -6.44
CA HIS A 61 -22.05 0.64 -7.35
C HIS A 61 -21.95 1.85 -8.27
N THR A 62 -20.92 1.87 -9.13
CA THR A 62 -20.92 2.73 -10.31
C THR A 62 -20.66 1.82 -11.49
N GLU A 63 -21.71 1.12 -11.93
CA GLU A 63 -21.74 0.54 -13.26
C GLU A 63 -21.48 1.68 -14.24
N GLU A 64 -20.27 1.74 -14.78
CA GLU A 64 -19.96 2.61 -15.91
C GLU A 64 -20.68 2.00 -17.12
N GLU A 65 -21.97 2.31 -17.26
CA GLU A 65 -22.76 2.06 -18.46
C GLU A 65 -22.09 2.82 -19.61
N ALA A 66 -21.13 2.15 -20.27
CA ALA A 66 -20.48 2.60 -21.49
C ALA A 66 -21.43 2.44 -22.70
N SER A 67 -22.69 2.85 -22.53
CA SER A 67 -23.64 2.90 -23.64
C SER A 67 -23.19 4.01 -24.61
N PRO A 68 -23.06 3.72 -25.92
CA PRO A 68 -22.69 4.73 -26.89
C PRO A 68 -23.67 5.91 -26.85
N LEU A 69 -23.15 7.14 -26.79
CA LEU A 69 -23.96 8.36 -26.77
C LEU A 69 -24.98 8.35 -27.91
N THR A 70 -26.23 8.67 -27.58
CA THR A 70 -27.29 8.73 -28.59
C THR A 70 -27.03 9.89 -29.56
N PRO A 71 -27.56 9.83 -30.80
CA PRO A 71 -27.37 10.90 -31.79
C PRO A 71 -27.86 12.28 -31.31
N LYS A 72 -28.82 12.31 -30.38
CA LYS A 72 -29.35 13.55 -29.78
C LYS A 72 -28.34 14.17 -28.81
N GLU A 73 -27.67 13.36 -27.98
CA GLU A 73 -26.65 13.81 -27.02
C GLU A 73 -25.39 14.31 -27.74
N ILE A 74 -24.97 13.61 -28.80
CA ILE A 74 -23.86 14.06 -29.66
C ILE A 74 -24.17 15.43 -30.28
N LYS A 75 -25.42 15.66 -30.71
CA LYS A 75 -25.84 16.97 -31.27
C LYS A 75 -25.85 18.07 -30.20
N ALA A 76 -26.23 17.76 -28.97
CA ALA A 76 -26.20 18.70 -27.85
C ALA A 76 -24.76 19.08 -27.47
N LEU A 77 -23.86 18.10 -27.37
CA LEU A 77 -22.43 18.30 -27.12
C LEU A 77 -21.77 19.16 -28.20
N ARG A 78 -22.07 18.90 -29.48
CA ARG A 78 -21.59 19.75 -30.59
C ARG A 78 -22.06 21.20 -30.48
N LYS A 79 -23.29 21.44 -30.01
CA LYS A 79 -23.83 22.80 -29.82
C LYS A 79 -23.14 23.53 -28.66
N LEU A 80 -22.84 22.82 -27.57
CA LEU A 80 -22.10 23.36 -26.42
C LEU A 80 -20.66 23.70 -26.79
N LEU A 81 -19.96 22.81 -27.50
CA LEU A 81 -18.58 23.03 -27.93
C LEU A 81 -18.45 24.17 -28.95
N LYS A 82 -19.44 24.34 -29.84
CA LYS A 82 -19.47 25.48 -30.78
C LYS A 82 -19.70 26.83 -30.13
N LYS A 83 -20.28 26.90 -28.92
CA LYS A 83 -20.44 28.15 -28.15
C LYS A 83 -19.19 28.56 -27.40
N LYS A 84 -18.25 27.64 -27.17
CA LYS A 84 -16.97 27.88 -26.48
C LYS A 84 -15.81 28.22 -27.44
N LYS A 85 -16.07 28.29 -28.75
CA LYS A 85 -15.14 28.81 -29.76
C LYS A 85 -15.45 30.26 -30.08
#